data_AF-A0A7V0ZL12-F1
#
_entry.id   AF-A0A7V0ZL12-F1
#
_cell.length_a   1.000
_cell.length_b   1.000
_cell.length_c   1.000
_cell.angle_alpha   90.00
_cell.angle_beta   90.00
_cell.angle_gamma   90.00
#
_symmetry.space_group_name_H-M   'P 1'
#
loop_
_entity.id
_entity.type
_entity.pdbx_description
1 polymer ?
#
loop_
_entity_poly.entity_id
_entity_poly.type
_entity_poly.pdbx_seq_one_letter_code
_entity_poly.pdbx_strand_id
1 'polypeptide(L)'
;MHLDKIVERIDRAFGEAPTFPDHPLDGRDIEVLGRVFGDDGFQGYLQDQVNRQIIRDYLTNAVLLGFLCEEGLAALMGQVASSEGRAALSLHMLMSSVEGAGELLSNAGPQLLQPLAPVPGSPPHMKLVPIS
;
A
#
# COMPACT_ATOMS: atom_id res chain seq x y z
N MET A 1 17.29 14.97 -11.54
CA MET A 1 17.41 14.05 -12.69
C MET A 1 17.43 12.56 -12.34
N HIS A 2 17.99 12.10 -11.21
CA HIS A 2 17.87 10.68 -10.78
C HIS A 2 16.64 10.46 -9.89
N LEU A 3 16.39 11.40 -8.96
CA LEU A 3 15.20 11.39 -8.08
C LEU A 3 13.88 11.45 -8.87
N ASP A 4 13.81 12.29 -9.91
CA ASP A 4 12.61 12.43 -10.76
C ASP A 4 12.23 11.08 -11.43
N LYS A 5 13.23 10.29 -11.81
CA LYS A 5 13.02 8.96 -12.40
C LYS A 5 12.54 7.94 -11.38
N ILE A 6 12.99 8.05 -10.13
CA ILE A 6 12.51 7.19 -9.02
C ILE A 6 11.05 7.50 -8.73
N VAL A 7 10.69 8.77 -8.60
CA VAL A 7 9.31 9.21 -8.39
C VAL A 7 8.42 8.76 -9.55
N GLU A 8 8.84 9.00 -10.80
CA GLU A 8 8.09 8.58 -11.99
C GLU A 8 7.89 7.06 -12.03
N ARG A 9 8.89 6.28 -11.60
CA ARG A 9 8.79 4.81 -11.54
C ARG A 9 7.77 4.35 -10.49
N ILE A 10 7.78 4.96 -9.31
CA ILE A 10 6.81 4.68 -8.25
C ILE A 10 5.40 5.04 -8.73
N ASP A 11 5.23 6.23 -9.32
CA ASP A 11 3.95 6.71 -9.83
C ASP A 11 3.42 5.86 -10.99
N ARG A 12 4.30 5.30 -11.83
CA ARG A 12 3.90 4.37 -12.87
C ARG A 12 3.43 3.03 -12.30
N ALA A 13 4.08 2.53 -11.25
CA ALA A 13 3.70 1.26 -10.62
C ALA A 13 2.34 1.34 -9.92
N PHE A 14 1.95 2.53 -9.48
CA PHE A 14 0.64 2.87 -8.95
C PHE A 14 -0.52 2.77 -9.97
N GLY A 15 -0.23 2.76 -11.29
CA GLY A 15 -1.23 2.71 -12.36
C GLY A 15 -1.78 4.08 -12.78
N GLU A 16 -2.69 4.09 -13.75
CA GLU A 16 -3.29 5.33 -14.27
C GLU A 16 -4.07 6.08 -13.19
N ALA A 17 -3.78 7.37 -13.03
CA ALA A 17 -4.56 8.25 -12.19
C ALA A 17 -5.94 8.48 -12.84
N PRO A 18 -7.03 8.52 -12.06
CA PRO A 18 -8.33 8.86 -12.61
C PRO A 18 -8.31 10.28 -13.18
N THR A 19 -8.72 10.42 -14.43
CA THR A 19 -8.86 11.72 -15.11
C THR A 19 -10.09 12.46 -14.60
N PHE A 20 -9.90 13.69 -14.12
CA PHE A 20 -11.00 14.59 -13.80
C PHE A 20 -11.53 15.26 -15.08
N PRO A 21 -12.85 15.50 -15.20
CA PRO A 21 -13.40 16.20 -16.36
C PRO A 21 -12.99 17.68 -16.39
N ASP A 22 -12.59 18.18 -17.57
CA ASP A 22 -12.22 19.58 -17.80
C ASP A 22 -13.43 20.50 -18.10
N HIS A 23 -14.65 19.99 -17.99
CA HIS A 23 -15.87 20.76 -18.25
C HIS A 23 -16.52 21.31 -16.96
N PRO A 24 -17.22 22.47 -17.02
CA PRO A 24 -17.98 22.98 -15.89
C PRO A 24 -19.04 21.97 -15.46
N LEU A 25 -19.07 21.66 -14.16
CA LEU A 25 -20.04 20.73 -13.59
C LEU A 25 -21.44 21.35 -13.56
N ASP A 26 -22.44 20.62 -14.05
CA ASP A 26 -23.84 21.03 -13.97
C ASP A 26 -24.52 20.58 -12.66
N GLY A 27 -25.78 20.96 -12.46
CA GLY A 27 -26.51 20.62 -11.22
C GLY A 27 -26.72 19.12 -11.01
N ARG A 28 -26.74 18.31 -12.08
CA ARG A 28 -26.82 16.85 -11.98
C ARG A 28 -25.45 16.26 -11.65
N ASP A 29 -24.37 16.81 -12.21
CA ASP A 29 -23.01 16.41 -11.86
C ASP A 29 -22.74 16.59 -10.37
N ILE A 30 -23.19 17.71 -9.79
CA ILE A 30 -23.04 17.99 -8.35
C ILE A 30 -23.81 16.98 -7.49
N GLU A 31 -25.01 16.58 -7.90
CA GLU A 31 -25.83 15.60 -7.16
C GLU A 31 -25.24 14.18 -7.25
N VAL A 32 -24.72 13.81 -8.43
CA VAL A 32 -23.99 12.55 -8.65
C VAL A 32 -22.69 12.52 -7.85
N LEU A 33 -21.91 13.60 -7.90
CA LEU A 33 -20.69 13.76 -7.10
C LEU A 33 -21.01 13.70 -5.60
N GLY A 34 -22.09 14.35 -5.15
CA GLY A 34 -22.53 14.28 -3.75
C GLY A 34 -22.85 12.86 -3.29
N ARG A 35 -23.43 12.02 -4.16
CA ARG A 35 -23.63 10.60 -3.89
C ARG A 35 -22.34 9.81 -3.90
N VAL A 36 -21.48 10.01 -4.91
CA VAL A 36 -20.21 9.30 -5.04
C VAL A 36 -19.26 9.63 -3.87
N PHE A 37 -19.18 10.90 -3.47
CA PHE A 37 -18.36 11.35 -2.35
C PHE A 37 -18.93 10.95 -0.98
N GLY A 38 -20.22 10.67 -0.89
CA GLY A 38 -20.88 10.17 0.32
C GLY A 38 -20.82 8.64 0.48
N ASP A 39 -20.33 7.92 -0.52
CA ASP A 39 -20.35 6.46 -0.58
C ASP A 39 -19.01 5.84 -0.12
N ASP A 40 -19.06 4.58 0.31
CA ASP A 40 -17.90 3.84 0.85
C ASP A 40 -16.76 3.73 -0.20
N GLY A 41 -17.11 3.78 -1.50
CA GLY A 41 -16.15 3.78 -2.60
C GLY A 41 -15.21 4.98 -2.60
N PHE A 42 -15.70 6.18 -2.24
CA PHE A 42 -14.84 7.37 -2.16
C PHE A 42 -13.93 7.35 -0.94
N GLN A 43 -14.41 6.82 0.19
CA GLN A 43 -13.55 6.59 1.36
C GLN A 43 -12.43 5.58 1.04
N GLY A 44 -12.76 4.50 0.32
CA GLY A 44 -11.77 3.55 -0.19
C GLY A 44 -10.73 4.21 -1.11
N TYR A 45 -11.18 5.09 -2.02
CA TYR A 45 -10.28 5.87 -2.87
C TYR A 45 -9.36 6.80 -2.06
N LEU A 46 -9.89 7.56 -1.09
CA LEU A 46 -9.10 8.45 -0.24
C LEU A 46 -8.06 7.67 0.55
N GLN A 47 -8.44 6.52 1.12
CA GLN A 47 -7.53 5.65 1.83
C GLN A 47 -6.39 5.15 0.92
N ASP A 48 -6.71 4.78 -0.33
CA ASP A 48 -5.70 4.36 -1.31
C ASP A 48 -4.75 5.51 -1.71
N GLN A 49 -5.25 6.75 -1.79
CA GLN A 49 -4.39 7.93 -2.03
C GLN A 49 -3.42 8.17 -0.87
N VAL A 50 -3.88 8.03 0.38
CA VAL A 50 -3.01 8.12 1.55
C VAL A 50 -1.93 7.03 1.52
N ASN A 51 -2.30 5.79 1.18
CA ASN A 51 -1.34 4.69 1.05
C ASN A 51 -0.26 4.98 -0.01
N ARG A 52 -0.66 5.52 -1.18
CA ARG A 52 0.27 5.93 -2.24
C ARG A 52 1.25 6.99 -1.75
N GLN A 53 0.78 7.98 -1.00
CA GLN A 53 1.64 9.05 -0.48
C GLN A 53 2.68 8.51 0.50
N ILE A 54 2.25 7.67 1.46
CA ILE A 54 3.16 7.03 2.44
C ILE A 54 4.26 6.25 1.71
N ILE A 55 3.86 5.42 0.74
CA ILE A 55 4.79 4.59 -0.02
C ILE A 55 5.78 5.46 -0.82
N ARG A 56 5.29 6.51 -1.49
CA ARG A 56 6.12 7.41 -2.29
C ARG A 56 7.19 8.06 -1.43
N ASP A 57 6.79 8.65 -0.30
CA ASP A 57 7.72 9.37 0.58
C ASP A 57 8.74 8.41 1.19
N TYR A 58 8.28 7.25 1.68
CA TYR A 58 9.15 6.25 2.29
C TYR A 58 10.19 5.72 1.29
N LEU A 59 9.76 5.24 0.11
CA LEU A 59 10.66 4.64 -0.87
C LEU A 59 11.62 5.67 -1.48
N THR A 60 11.14 6.90 -1.71
CA THR A 60 12.00 7.99 -2.18
C THR A 60 13.10 8.28 -1.17
N ASN A 61 12.75 8.37 0.13
CA ASN A 61 13.72 8.57 1.20
C ASN A 61 14.67 7.39 1.36
N ALA A 62 14.17 6.16 1.26
CA ALA A 62 15.00 4.95 1.35
C ALA A 62 16.07 4.90 0.26
N VAL A 63 15.72 5.24 -0.98
CA VAL A 63 16.69 5.28 -2.08
C VAL A 63 17.64 6.46 -1.93
N LEU A 64 17.14 7.66 -1.58
CA LEU A 64 17.95 8.86 -1.39
C LEU A 64 19.02 8.67 -0.32
N LEU A 65 18.67 8.00 0.78
CA LEU A 65 19.56 7.71 1.90
C LEU A 65 20.42 6.46 1.69
N GLY A 66 20.22 5.73 0.59
CA GLY A 66 21.00 4.53 0.24
C GLY A 66 20.61 3.26 0.98
N PHE A 67 19.45 3.24 1.66
CA PHE A 67 18.89 2.05 2.32
C PHE A 67 18.17 1.11 1.36
N LEU A 68 17.87 1.57 0.14
CA LEU A 68 17.26 0.76 -0.91
C LEU A 68 17.97 1.01 -2.26
N CYS A 69 18.43 -0.04 -2.92
CA CYS A 69 19.00 0.04 -4.26
C CYS A 69 17.91 -0.03 -5.35
N GLU A 70 18.26 0.30 -6.60
CA GLU A 70 17.31 0.30 -7.72
C GLU A 70 16.68 -1.08 -7.99
N GLU A 71 17.42 -2.17 -7.76
CA GLU A 71 16.95 -3.54 -7.90
C GLU A 71 15.94 -3.89 -6.80
N GLY A 72 16.20 -3.45 -5.57
CA GLY A 72 15.27 -3.59 -4.45
C GLY A 72 13.98 -2.81 -4.71
N LEU A 73 14.09 -1.57 -5.18
CA LEU A 73 12.94 -0.79 -5.61
C LEU A 73 12.15 -1.51 -6.71
N ALA A 74 12.84 -2.12 -7.69
CA ALA A 74 12.20 -2.88 -8.76
C ALA A 74 11.32 -4.02 -8.24
N ALA A 75 11.82 -4.77 -7.26
CA ALA A 75 11.13 -5.92 -6.69
C ALA A 75 9.83 -5.52 -5.98
N LEU A 76 9.78 -4.33 -5.38
CA LEU A 76 8.59 -3.82 -4.68
C LEU A 76 7.50 -3.31 -5.63
N MET A 77 7.81 -3.05 -6.90
CA MET A 77 6.84 -2.50 -7.87
C MET A 77 5.65 -3.42 -8.13
N GLY A 78 5.85 -4.74 -8.06
CA GLY A 78 4.76 -5.71 -8.21
C GLY A 78 3.72 -5.63 -7.08
N GLN A 79 4.18 -5.35 -5.86
CA GLN A 79 3.32 -5.28 -4.66
C GLN A 79 2.49 -3.99 -4.63
N VAL A 80 3.02 -2.87 -5.11
CA VAL A 80 2.31 -1.58 -5.10
C VAL A 80 1.28 -1.43 -6.23
N ALA A 81 1.20 -2.40 -7.14
CA ALA A 81 0.26 -2.38 -8.25
C ALA A 81 -1.20 -2.54 -7.80
N SER A 82 -1.46 -3.30 -6.73
CA SER A 82 -2.80 -3.51 -6.19
C SER A 82 -3.09 -2.63 -4.97
N SER A 83 -4.36 -2.29 -4.74
CA SER A 83 -4.76 -1.51 -3.55
C SER A 83 -4.47 -2.26 -2.25
N GLU A 84 -4.70 -3.57 -2.24
CA GLU A 84 -4.38 -4.44 -1.09
C GLU A 84 -2.88 -4.46 -0.79
N GLY A 85 -2.04 -4.61 -1.83
CA GLY A 85 -0.59 -4.59 -1.66
C GLY A 85 -0.07 -3.22 -1.20
N ARG A 86 -0.67 -2.11 -1.68
CA ARG A 86 -0.38 -0.77 -1.16
C ARG A 86 -0.79 -0.61 0.29
N ALA A 87 -1.96 -1.09 0.70
CA ALA A 87 -2.41 -1.01 2.08
C ALA A 87 -1.52 -1.81 3.04
N ALA A 88 -1.13 -3.03 2.64
CA ALA A 88 -0.22 -3.85 3.43
C ALA A 88 1.17 -3.21 3.55
N LEU A 89 1.71 -2.69 2.44
CA LEU A 89 3.03 -2.08 2.42
C LEU A 89 3.06 -0.74 3.18
N SER A 90 2.04 0.12 3.02
CA SER A 90 1.94 1.39 3.74
C SER A 90 1.83 1.17 5.24
N LEU A 91 1.05 0.17 5.68
CA LEU A 91 0.95 -0.18 7.10
C LEU A 91 2.30 -0.62 7.65
N HIS A 92 3.04 -1.46 6.92
CA HIS A 92 4.38 -1.84 7.32
C HIS A 92 5.31 -0.62 7.43
N MET A 93 5.30 0.28 6.44
CA MET A 93 6.12 1.50 6.40
C MET A 93 5.78 2.52 7.50
N LEU A 94 4.54 2.53 8.00
CA LEU A 94 4.16 3.34 9.17
C LEU A 94 4.74 2.79 10.48
N MET A 95 4.96 1.48 10.52
CA MET A 95 5.44 0.76 11.71
C MET A 95 6.95 0.53 11.70
N SER A 96 7.62 0.82 10.59
CA SER A 96 9.06 0.64 10.41
C SER A 96 9.76 1.96 10.05
N SER A 97 11.04 2.05 10.39
CA SER A 97 11.86 3.20 10.01
C SER A 97 12.43 2.99 8.60
N VAL A 98 12.83 4.07 7.93
CA VAL A 98 13.34 4.03 6.54
C VAL A 98 14.67 3.27 6.45
N GLU A 99 15.44 3.22 7.53
CA GLU A 99 16.68 2.43 7.63
C GLU A 99 16.43 0.92 7.47
N GLY A 100 15.22 0.45 7.81
CA GLY A 100 14.80 -0.95 7.66
C GLY A 100 14.30 -1.30 6.25
N ALA A 101 14.38 -0.39 5.27
CA ALA A 101 13.79 -0.60 3.95
C ALA A 101 14.30 -1.85 3.21
N GLY A 102 15.54 -2.29 3.47
CA GLY A 102 16.08 -3.53 2.90
C GLY A 102 15.32 -4.79 3.33
N GLU A 103 14.68 -4.77 4.51
CA GLU A 103 13.90 -5.89 5.03
C GLU A 103 12.53 -6.05 4.35
N LEU A 104 12.07 -5.02 3.65
CA LEU A 104 10.84 -5.07 2.84
C LEU A 104 10.92 -6.15 1.77
N LEU A 105 12.12 -6.39 1.23
CA LEU A 105 12.37 -7.37 0.18
C LEU A 105 12.18 -8.81 0.67
N SER A 106 12.44 -9.06 1.95
CA SER A 106 12.21 -10.37 2.59
C SER A 106 10.71 -10.68 2.75
N ASN A 107 9.85 -9.66 2.66
CA ASN A 107 8.39 -9.76 2.80
C ASN A 107 7.63 -9.36 1.52
N ALA A 108 8.32 -9.19 0.38
CA ALA A 108 7.78 -8.65 -0.86
C ALA A 108 6.82 -9.59 -1.62
N GLY A 109 6.35 -10.67 -0.98
CA GLY A 109 5.34 -11.56 -1.53
C GLY A 109 4.33 -11.96 -0.46
N PRO A 110 3.08 -12.26 -0.83
CA PRO A 110 2.17 -12.93 0.08
C PRO A 110 2.81 -14.25 0.46
N GLN A 111 3.35 -14.35 1.68
CA GLN A 111 3.79 -15.63 2.22
C GLN A 111 2.56 -16.53 2.18
N LEU A 112 2.67 -17.63 1.41
CA LEU A 112 1.66 -18.68 1.40
C LEU A 112 1.44 -19.09 2.86
N LEU A 113 0.27 -18.76 3.40
CA LEU A 113 -0.10 -19.10 4.75
C LEU A 113 0.03 -20.61 4.89
N GLN A 114 1.02 -21.06 5.65
CA GLN A 114 1.14 -22.46 5.96
C GLN A 114 0.15 -22.79 7.07
N PRO A 115 -0.67 -23.84 6.92
CA PRO A 115 -1.48 -24.35 8.01
C PRO A 115 -0.57 -24.61 9.21
N LEU A 116 -0.92 -24.04 10.37
CA LEU A 116 -0.23 -24.33 11.62
C LEU A 116 -0.32 -25.83 11.88
N ALA A 117 0.80 -26.54 11.73
CA ALA A 117 0.90 -27.94 12.10
C ALA A 117 1.18 -28.01 13.60
N PRO A 118 0.23 -28.46 14.43
CA PRO A 118 0.48 -28.60 15.86
C PRO A 118 1.56 -29.66 16.07
N VAL A 119 2.62 -29.28 16.79
CA VAL A 119 3.66 -30.21 17.22
C VAL A 119 3.05 -31.12 18.29
N PRO A 120 3.31 -32.44 18.32
CA PRO A 120 2.84 -33.30 19.39
C PRO A 120 3.25 -32.75 20.76
N GLY A 121 2.28 -32.30 21.55
CA GLY A 121 2.49 -31.67 22.87
C GLY A 121 2.42 -30.14 22.92
N SER A 122 2.17 -29.44 21.81
CA SER A 122 2.00 -27.98 21.83
C SER A 122 0.67 -27.58 22.51
N PRO A 123 0.68 -26.56 23.39
CA PRO A 123 -0.53 -26.04 23.99
C PRO A 123 -1.47 -25.44 22.93
N PRO A 124 -2.80 -25.46 23.15
CA PRO A 124 -3.76 -24.93 22.19
C PRO A 124 -3.50 -23.43 21.92
N HIS A 125 -3.32 -23.09 20.64
CA HIS A 125 -3.02 -21.73 20.18
C HIS A 125 -4.18 -20.74 20.33
N MET A 126 -5.37 -21.24 20.68
CA MET A 126 -6.55 -20.44 21.04
C MET A 126 -7.21 -21.06 22.27
N LYS A 127 -7.39 -20.27 23.33
CA LYS A 127 -8.28 -20.60 24.45
C LYS A 127 -9.59 -19.86 24.24
N LEU A 128 -10.62 -20.58 23.79
CA LEU A 128 -11.99 -20.04 23.79
C LEU A 128 -12.45 -20.00 25.24
N VAL A 129 -12.59 -18.79 25.80
CA VAL A 129 -13.18 -18.60 27.13
C VAL A 129 -14.70 -18.52 26.93
N PRO A 130 -15.47 -19.49 27.45
CA PRO A 130 -16.92 -19.41 27.36
C PRO A 130 -17.44 -18.23 28.20
N ILE A 131 -18.42 -17.50 27.64
CA ILE A 131 -19.14 -16.46 28.36
C ILE A 131 -20.25 -17.18 29.14
N SER A 132 -20.11 -17.22 30.46
CA SER A 132 -21.11 -17.73 31.41
C SER A 132 -21.97 -16.60 31.96
#